data_AF-A0A5J9SSJ5-F1
#
_entry.id   AF-A0A5J9SSJ5-F1
#
_cell.length_a   1.000
_cell.length_b   1.000
_cell.length_c   1.000
_cell.angle_alpha   90.00
_cell.angle_beta   90.00
_cell.angle_gamma   90.00
#
_symmetry.space_group_name_H-M   'P 1'
#
loop_
_entity.id
_entity.type
_entity.pdbx_description
1 polymer ?
#
loop_
_entity_poly.entity_id
_entity_poly.type
_entity_poly.pdbx_seq_one_letter_code
_entity_poly.pdbx_strand_id
1 'polypeptide(L)'
;MGSMRSLVPVALLCLLALQLQLASSSSDAPPRCSMDYSSLAFLSCQETAPEKPTGSCCSALLYAIDTAPVRNADKGLCCLCSYLALKRPRFDLAGSYVACHGKDATSVAHWRQQLRGAPAPNCDVPCGREAAAPLSPPPLPPSSSGGAGEKEKKTTQPAT
;
A
#
# COMPACT_ATOMS: atom_id res chain seq x y z
N MET A 1 26.77 44.53 -23.87
CA MET A 1 25.32 44.34 -23.67
C MET A 1 24.94 43.02 -24.34
N GLY A 2 25.01 41.90 -23.60
CA GLY A 2 24.87 40.56 -24.17
C GLY A 2 23.87 39.72 -23.40
N SER A 3 22.95 39.10 -24.14
CA SER A 3 22.19 37.90 -23.77
C SER A 3 21.19 37.98 -22.62
N MET A 4 20.10 38.72 -22.81
CA MET A 4 18.82 38.47 -22.10
C MET A 4 17.78 37.73 -22.97
N ARG A 5 18.17 37.19 -24.14
CA ARG A 5 17.25 36.51 -25.07
C ARG A 5 17.20 34.98 -24.91
N SER A 6 18.10 34.38 -24.13
CA SER A 6 18.19 32.92 -23.95
C SER A 6 17.61 32.40 -22.63
N LEU A 7 17.15 33.27 -21.74
CA LEU A 7 16.60 32.85 -20.44
C LEU A 7 15.16 32.34 -20.56
N VAL A 8 14.38 32.87 -21.50
CA VAL A 8 12.99 32.46 -21.72
C VAL A 8 12.87 31.00 -22.17
N PRO A 9 13.61 30.52 -23.19
CA PRO A 9 13.51 29.11 -23.59
C PRO A 9 14.05 28.16 -22.52
N VAL A 10 15.11 28.55 -21.80
CA VAL A 10 15.66 27.74 -20.70
C VAL A 10 14.66 27.66 -19.54
N ALA A 11 14.03 28.77 -19.16
CA ALA A 11 12.99 28.79 -18.13
C ALA A 11 11.77 27.95 -18.55
N LEU A 12 11.36 28.01 -19.82
CA LEU A 12 10.25 27.21 -20.34
C LEU A 12 10.60 25.72 -20.35
N LEU A 13 11.83 25.35 -20.73
CA LEU A 13 12.35 23.98 -20.66
C LEU A 13 12.42 23.49 -19.21
N CYS A 14 12.87 24.32 -18.26
CA CYS A 14 12.86 23.99 -16.84
C CYS A 14 11.44 23.80 -16.30
N LEU A 15 10.48 24.64 -16.71
CA LEU A 15 9.07 24.50 -16.34
C LEU A 15 8.46 23.23 -16.93
N LEU A 16 8.74 22.90 -18.19
CA LEU A 16 8.30 21.66 -18.84
C LEU A 16 8.92 20.43 -18.18
N ALA A 17 10.22 20.47 -17.85
CA ALA A 17 10.89 19.40 -17.12
C ALA A 17 10.31 19.25 -15.71
N LEU A 18 10.00 20.36 -15.03
CA LEU A 18 9.35 20.34 -13.71
C LEU A 18 7.94 19.74 -13.80
N GLN A 19 7.13 20.15 -14.78
CA GLN A 19 5.80 19.55 -15.01
C GLN A 19 5.89 18.05 -15.36
N LEU A 20 6.90 17.64 -16.13
CA LEU A 20 7.14 16.24 -16.48
C LEU A 20 7.62 15.42 -15.28
N GLN A 21 8.43 16.01 -14.40
CA GLN A 21 8.83 15.41 -13.12
C GLN A 21 7.61 15.30 -12.17
N LEU A 22 6.76 16.33 -12.07
CA LEU A 22 5.53 16.25 -11.28
C LEU A 22 4.53 15.21 -11.84
N ALA A 23 4.43 15.07 -13.15
CA ALA A 23 3.60 14.05 -13.81
C ALA A 23 4.20 12.64 -13.68
N SER A 24 5.51 12.52 -13.53
CA SER A 24 6.21 11.23 -13.30
C SER A 24 6.25 10.85 -11.82
N SER A 25 6.17 11.83 -10.90
CA SER A 25 6.04 11.65 -9.46
C SER A 25 4.60 11.45 -8.98
N SER A 26 3.60 11.44 -9.88
CA SER A 26 2.19 11.30 -9.48
C SER A 26 1.77 9.87 -9.12
N SER A 27 2.70 8.92 -8.99
CA SER A 27 2.39 7.56 -8.55
C SER A 27 2.35 7.39 -7.03
N ASP A 28 2.69 8.44 -6.26
CA ASP A 28 2.80 8.37 -4.80
C ASP A 28 1.70 9.15 -4.04
N ALA A 29 0.76 9.77 -4.76
CA ALA A 29 -0.43 10.31 -4.12
C ALA A 29 -1.33 9.12 -3.69
N PRO A 30 -1.71 9.00 -2.40
CA PRO A 30 -2.62 7.95 -1.98
C PRO A 30 -3.87 8.01 -2.87
N PRO A 31 -4.40 6.87 -3.33
CA PRO A 31 -5.60 6.86 -4.15
C PRO A 31 -6.66 7.70 -3.44
N ARG A 32 -7.24 8.69 -4.13
CA ARG A 32 -8.33 9.51 -3.59
C ARG A 32 -9.53 8.60 -3.37
N CYS A 33 -9.60 8.02 -2.19
CA CYS A 33 -10.72 7.23 -1.73
C CYS A 33 -11.94 8.13 -1.62
N SER A 34 -12.99 7.85 -2.40
CA SER A 34 -14.31 8.40 -2.09
C SER A 34 -14.75 7.74 -0.78
N MET A 35 -14.87 8.55 0.27
CA MET A 35 -15.32 8.09 1.58
C MET A 35 -16.84 7.95 1.65
N ASP A 36 -17.57 8.38 0.61
CA ASP A 36 -19.04 8.44 0.62
C ASP A 36 -19.64 7.05 0.87
N TYR A 37 -19.18 6.04 0.13
CA TYR A 37 -19.65 4.66 0.31
C TYR A 37 -19.22 4.05 1.63
N SER A 38 -18.01 4.35 2.12
CA SER A 38 -17.55 3.88 3.44
C SER A 38 -18.34 4.51 4.58
N SER A 39 -18.72 5.79 4.45
CA SER A 39 -19.59 6.47 5.41
C SER A 39 -21.02 5.93 5.40
N LEU A 40 -21.57 5.60 4.23
CA LEU A 40 -22.88 4.95 4.12
C LEU A 40 -22.87 3.53 4.70
N ALA A 41 -21.81 2.77 4.43
CA ALA A 41 -21.61 1.45 5.02
C ALA A 41 -21.49 1.56 6.55
N PHE A 42 -20.73 2.52 7.05
CA PHE A 42 -20.63 2.80 8.48
C PHE A 42 -21.99 3.07 9.14
N LEU A 43 -22.79 3.98 8.56
CA LEU A 43 -24.13 4.30 9.06
C LEU A 43 -25.06 3.08 9.06
N SER A 44 -24.90 2.19 8.07
CA SER A 44 -25.69 0.96 7.98
C SER A 44 -25.29 -0.08 9.04
N CYS A 45 -24.06 -0.03 9.52
CA CYS A 45 -23.48 -1.02 10.43
C CYS A 45 -23.47 -0.59 11.91
N GLN A 46 -23.42 0.71 12.20
CA GLN A 46 -23.20 1.24 13.56
C GLN A 46 -24.28 0.83 14.58
N GLU A 47 -25.49 0.52 14.13
CA GLU A 47 -26.63 0.16 14.98
C GLU A 47 -26.59 -1.32 15.43
N THR A 48 -25.60 -2.09 14.96
CA THR A 48 -25.50 -3.53 15.20
C THR A 48 -24.16 -3.89 15.82
N ALA A 49 -24.06 -5.07 16.43
CA ALA A 49 -22.77 -5.58 16.89
C ALA A 49 -21.92 -5.99 15.67
N PRO A 50 -20.61 -5.69 15.65
CA PRO A 50 -19.75 -6.00 14.50
C PRO A 50 -19.61 -7.52 14.26
N GLU A 51 -19.89 -8.34 15.26
CA GLU A 51 -19.87 -9.81 15.17
C GLU A 51 -21.14 -10.38 14.53
N LYS A 52 -22.20 -9.58 14.45
CA LYS A 52 -23.50 -9.98 13.90
C LYS A 52 -24.10 -8.85 13.05
N PRO A 53 -23.43 -8.48 11.94
CA PRO A 53 -23.91 -7.44 11.04
C PRO A 53 -25.23 -7.85 10.39
N THR A 54 -26.08 -6.86 10.09
CA THR A 54 -27.30 -7.07 9.30
C THR A 54 -26.97 -7.32 7.83
N GLY A 55 -27.91 -7.91 7.10
CA GLY A 55 -27.79 -8.07 5.65
C GLY A 55 -27.54 -6.72 4.94
N SER A 56 -28.22 -5.65 5.39
CA SER A 56 -28.02 -4.30 4.83
C SER A 56 -26.62 -3.74 5.10
N CYS A 57 -26.09 -3.92 6.32
CA CYS A 57 -24.72 -3.58 6.65
C CYS A 57 -23.73 -4.32 5.74
N CYS A 58 -23.88 -5.64 5.60
CA CYS A 58 -23.00 -6.42 4.73
C CYS A 58 -23.10 -6.00 3.27
N SER A 59 -24.30 -5.82 2.72
CA SER A 59 -24.45 -5.36 1.34
C SER A 59 -23.78 -4.00 1.10
N ALA A 60 -23.98 -3.03 2.00
CA ALA A 60 -23.38 -1.71 1.87
C ALA A 60 -21.85 -1.76 2.00
N LEU A 61 -21.34 -2.54 2.95
CA LEU A 61 -19.91 -2.64 3.24
C LEU A 61 -19.15 -3.40 2.15
N LEU A 62 -19.67 -4.55 1.70
CA LEU A 62 -19.10 -5.30 0.57
C LEU A 62 -19.19 -4.50 -0.73
N TYR A 63 -20.27 -3.74 -0.94
CA TYR A 63 -20.33 -2.84 -2.08
C TYR A 63 -19.23 -1.78 -2.01
N ALA A 64 -19.09 -1.10 -0.88
CA ALA A 64 -18.10 -0.03 -0.72
C ALA A 64 -16.65 -0.50 -0.93
N ILE A 65 -16.32 -1.70 -0.45
CA ILE A 65 -14.94 -2.22 -0.42
C ILE A 65 -14.63 -3.13 -1.60
N ASP A 66 -15.53 -4.02 -1.99
CA ASP A 66 -15.25 -5.05 -2.98
C ASP A 66 -15.77 -4.69 -4.39
N THR A 67 -16.81 -3.85 -4.49
CA THR A 67 -17.53 -3.59 -5.76
C THR A 67 -17.32 -2.18 -6.32
N ALA A 68 -17.50 -1.14 -5.51
CA ALA A 68 -17.40 0.26 -5.91
C ALA A 68 -16.01 0.67 -6.43
N PRO A 69 -14.88 0.09 -5.98
CA PRO A 69 -13.56 0.39 -6.54
C PRO A 69 -13.40 -0.13 -7.99
N VAL A 70 -13.93 0.63 -8.96
CA VAL A 70 -14.11 0.24 -10.37
C VAL A 70 -12.83 -0.24 -11.09
N ARG A 71 -11.64 0.04 -10.55
CA ARG A 71 -10.37 -0.27 -11.26
C ARG A 71 -9.32 -1.00 -10.43
N ASN A 72 -9.46 -1.17 -9.12
CA ASN A 72 -8.45 -1.83 -8.28
C ASN A 72 -9.08 -2.31 -6.96
N ALA A 73 -9.14 -3.63 -6.73
CA ALA A 73 -9.66 -4.19 -5.48
C ALA A 73 -8.80 -3.80 -4.26
N ASP A 74 -7.48 -3.70 -4.43
CA ASP A 74 -6.56 -3.27 -3.38
C ASP A 74 -6.83 -1.82 -2.92
N LYS A 75 -7.44 -1.00 -3.79
CA LYS A 75 -7.87 0.34 -3.40
C LYS A 75 -9.03 0.28 -2.41
N GLY A 76 -9.90 -0.72 -2.45
CA GLY A 76 -10.96 -0.90 -1.47
C GLY A 76 -10.43 -1.05 -0.04
N LEU A 77 -9.43 -1.92 0.14
CA LEU A 77 -8.79 -2.14 1.44
C LEU A 77 -8.00 -0.92 1.91
N CYS A 78 -7.24 -0.30 1.00
CA CYS A 78 -6.57 0.97 1.24
C CYS A 78 -7.54 2.05 1.75
N CYS A 79 -8.72 2.14 1.12
CA CYS A 79 -9.75 3.09 1.48
C CYS A 79 -10.41 2.77 2.83
N LEU A 80 -10.64 1.49 3.11
CA LEU A 80 -11.13 1.06 4.43
C LEU A 80 -10.14 1.43 5.53
N CYS A 81 -8.85 1.11 5.36
CA CYS A 81 -7.83 1.45 6.33
C CYS A 81 -7.72 2.97 6.51
N SER A 82 -7.66 3.72 5.41
CA SER A 82 -7.58 5.18 5.44
C SER A 82 -8.79 5.80 6.14
N TYR A 83 -9.99 5.26 5.91
CA TYR A 83 -11.21 5.70 6.59
C TYR A 83 -11.12 5.49 8.12
N LEU A 84 -10.68 4.30 8.55
CA LEU A 84 -10.51 3.97 9.97
C LEU A 84 -9.44 4.84 10.63
N ALA A 85 -8.33 5.08 9.93
CA ALA A 85 -7.24 5.93 10.38
C ALA A 85 -7.68 7.40 10.56
N LEU A 86 -8.41 7.96 9.58
CA LEU A 86 -8.85 9.36 9.61
C LEU A 86 -10.02 9.60 10.56
N LYS A 87 -11.05 8.75 10.50
CA LYS A 87 -12.32 8.99 11.19
C LYS A 87 -12.36 8.38 12.59
N ARG A 88 -11.50 7.39 12.87
CA ARG A 88 -11.45 6.62 14.13
C ARG A 88 -12.86 6.30 14.67
N PRO A 89 -13.70 5.59 13.90
CA PRO A 89 -15.03 5.24 14.38
C PRO A 89 -14.94 4.42 15.67
N ARG A 90 -15.88 4.66 16.60
CA ARG A 90 -16.00 3.85 17.83
C ARG A 90 -16.43 2.41 17.55
N PHE A 91 -17.07 2.20 16.40
CA PHE A 91 -17.55 0.91 15.93
C PHE A 91 -16.52 0.22 15.03
N ASP A 92 -16.35 -1.10 15.19
CA ASP A 92 -15.39 -1.89 14.42
C ASP A 92 -15.93 -2.24 13.02
N LEU A 93 -15.82 -1.28 12.11
CA LEU A 93 -16.22 -1.45 10.72
C LEU A 93 -15.38 -2.53 10.01
N ALA A 94 -14.08 -2.63 10.30
CA ALA A 94 -13.22 -3.69 9.76
C ALA A 94 -13.65 -5.07 10.26
N GLY A 95 -14.01 -5.20 11.53
CA GLY A 95 -14.56 -6.44 12.08
C GLY A 95 -15.87 -6.85 11.42
N SER A 96 -16.74 -5.87 11.13
CA SER A 96 -17.99 -6.13 10.40
C SER A 96 -17.71 -6.63 8.99
N TYR A 97 -16.72 -6.06 8.29
CA TYR A 97 -16.31 -6.54 6.97
C TYR A 97 -15.83 -8.00 7.02
N VAL A 98 -15.05 -8.36 8.05
CA VAL A 98 -14.62 -9.75 8.27
C VAL A 98 -15.83 -10.67 8.54
N ALA A 99 -16.77 -10.25 9.39
CA ALA A 99 -17.97 -11.00 9.70
C ALA A 99 -18.93 -11.14 8.50
N CYS A 100 -18.90 -10.19 7.56
CA CYS A 100 -19.63 -10.23 6.30
C CYS A 100 -18.97 -11.09 5.22
N HIS A 101 -17.86 -11.78 5.53
CA HIS A 101 -17.12 -12.62 4.59
C HIS A 101 -16.64 -11.86 3.34
N GLY A 102 -16.16 -10.63 3.54
CA GLY A 102 -15.59 -9.84 2.45
C GLY A 102 -14.42 -10.53 1.75
N LYS A 103 -14.21 -10.17 0.49
CA LYS A 103 -13.24 -10.83 -0.39
C LYS A 103 -11.86 -10.98 0.25
N ASP A 104 -11.40 -9.94 0.94
CA ASP A 104 -10.07 -9.88 1.56
C ASP A 104 -10.14 -9.93 3.10
N ALA A 105 -11.18 -10.57 3.65
CA ALA A 105 -11.43 -10.66 5.08
C ALA A 105 -10.20 -11.15 5.88
N THR A 106 -9.44 -12.11 5.36
CA THR A 106 -8.21 -12.60 6.01
C THR A 106 -7.14 -11.50 6.14
N SER A 107 -6.94 -10.70 5.08
CA SER A 107 -6.01 -9.57 5.10
C SER A 107 -6.45 -8.52 6.12
N VAL A 108 -7.75 -8.16 6.10
CA VAL A 108 -8.34 -7.20 7.04
C VAL A 108 -8.23 -7.68 8.48
N ALA A 109 -8.44 -8.98 8.74
CA ALA A 109 -8.30 -9.54 10.07
C ALA A 109 -6.87 -9.41 10.62
N HIS A 110 -5.85 -9.45 9.75
CA HIS A 110 -4.45 -9.31 10.12
C HIS A 110 -4.07 -7.87 10.44
N TRP A 111 -4.31 -6.91 9.52
CA TRP A 111 -3.89 -5.52 9.75
C TRP A 111 -4.80 -4.75 10.70
N ARG A 112 -6.08 -5.13 10.89
CA ARG A 112 -6.97 -4.43 11.85
C ARG A 112 -6.46 -4.47 13.28
N GLN A 113 -5.74 -5.54 13.66
CA GLN A 113 -5.16 -5.67 15.00
C GLN A 113 -4.06 -4.63 15.24
N GLN A 114 -3.34 -4.25 14.18
CA GLN A 114 -2.28 -3.25 14.23
C GLN A 114 -2.83 -1.83 14.40
N LEU A 115 -4.07 -1.57 13.95
CA LEU A 115 -4.72 -0.26 14.05
C LEU A 115 -5.25 0.06 15.46
N ARG A 116 -5.64 -0.94 16.26
CA ARG A 116 -6.35 -0.73 17.53
C ARG A 116 -5.47 -0.16 18.67
N GLY A 117 -4.16 -0.04 18.47
CA GLY A 117 -3.23 0.48 19.48
C GLY A 117 -2.18 1.45 18.95
N ALA A 118 -2.18 1.76 17.65
CA ALA A 118 -1.15 2.59 17.04
C ALA A 118 -1.50 4.09 17.16
N PRO A 119 -0.58 4.95 17.65
CA PRO A 119 -0.78 6.40 17.66
C PRO A 119 -0.86 6.98 16.22
N ALA A 120 -0.22 6.30 15.26
CA ALA A 120 -0.29 6.56 13.84
C ALA A 120 -0.61 5.25 13.10
N PRO A 121 -1.90 4.93 12.86
CA PRO A 121 -2.28 3.77 12.06
C PRO A 121 -1.67 3.84 10.65
N ASN A 122 -0.82 2.87 10.29
CA ASN A 122 -0.28 2.76 8.93
C ASN A 122 -1.27 2.03 8.03
N CYS A 123 -1.36 2.46 6.77
CA CYS A 123 -2.16 1.81 5.74
C CYS A 123 -1.31 1.35 4.56
N ASP A 124 0.01 1.26 4.72
CA ASP A 124 0.94 0.93 3.63
C ASP A 124 0.65 -0.46 3.07
N VAL A 125 0.49 -1.46 3.94
CA VAL A 125 0.14 -2.84 3.53
C VAL A 125 -1.22 -2.90 2.82
N PRO A 126 -2.33 -2.37 3.38
CA PRO A 126 -3.62 -2.29 2.68
C PRO A 126 -3.57 -1.54 1.35
N CYS A 127 -2.66 -0.59 1.20
CA CYS A 127 -2.48 0.21 -0.01
C CYS A 127 -1.46 -0.38 -0.99
N GLY A 128 -0.89 -1.56 -0.71
CA GLY A 128 0.12 -2.18 -1.57
C GLY A 128 1.42 -1.37 -1.64
N ARG A 129 1.68 -0.51 -0.66
CA ARG A 129 2.96 0.18 -0.52
C ARG A 129 3.85 -0.78 0.25
N GLU A 130 4.82 -1.38 -0.43
CA GLU A 130 5.89 -2.10 0.24
C GLU A 130 6.49 -1.12 1.27
N ALA A 131 6.47 -1.48 2.55
CA ALA A 131 7.23 -0.76 3.55
C ALA A 131 8.65 -0.70 3.01
N ALA A 132 9.12 0.50 2.63
CA ALA A 132 10.44 0.68 2.06
C ALA A 132 11.40 -0.09 2.95
N ALA A 133 12.00 -1.16 2.42
CA ALA A 133 12.92 -1.98 3.18
C ALA A 133 13.92 -1.01 3.81
N PRO A 134 14.18 -1.07 5.13
CA PRO A 134 15.22 -0.24 5.71
C PRO A 134 16.46 -0.51 4.89
N LEU A 135 17.00 0.55 4.27
CA LEU A 135 18.16 0.50 3.38
C LEU A 135 19.26 -0.25 4.11
N SER A 136 19.34 -1.56 3.89
CA SER A 136 20.42 -2.36 4.39
C SER A 136 21.62 -1.95 3.55
N PRO A 137 22.69 -1.39 4.15
CA PRO A 137 23.86 -1.03 3.36
C PRO A 137 24.34 -2.29 2.64
N PRO A 138 24.80 -2.17 1.38
CA PRO A 138 25.25 -3.33 0.62
C PRO A 138 26.35 -4.06 1.39
N PRO A 139 26.37 -5.41 1.38
CA PRO A 139 27.42 -6.16 2.03
C PRO A 139 28.77 -5.77 1.42
N LEU A 140 29.70 -5.35 2.26
CA LEU A 140 31.08 -5.07 1.88
C LEU A 140 31.69 -6.33 1.23
N PRO A 141 32.49 -6.18 0.15
CA PRO A 141 33.13 -7.31 -0.49
C PRO A 141 34.08 -8.03 0.49
N PRO A 142 34.23 -9.36 0.38
CA PRO A 142 35.09 -10.13 1.27
C PRO A 142 36.55 -9.68 1.13
N SER A 143 37.15 -9.33 2.27
CA SER A 143 38.57 -9.04 2.39
C SER A 143 39.37 -10.30 2.05
N SER A 144 40.04 -10.28 0.90
CA SER A 144 40.94 -11.35 0.45
C SER A 144 42.25 -11.26 1.24
N SER A 145 42.34 -12.03 2.33
CA SER A 145 43.63 -12.44 2.90
C SER A 145 43.96 -13.83 2.36
N GLY A 146 44.92 -13.89 1.45
CA GLY A 146 45.39 -15.10 0.81
C GLY A 146 46.01 -16.10 1.80
N GLY A 147 45.78 -17.38 1.52
CA GLY A 147 46.42 -18.52 2.18
C GLY A 147 46.40 -19.71 1.22
N ALA A 148 47.59 -20.14 0.81
CA ALA A 148 47.87 -21.15 -0.19
C ALA A 148 47.65 -22.60 0.31
N GLY A 149 47.49 -23.53 -0.66
CA GLY A 149 47.53 -25.00 -0.47
C GLY A 149 46.37 -25.67 -1.22
N GLU A 150 46.44 -25.90 -2.54
CA GLU A 150 47.16 -26.95 -3.27
C GLU A 150 46.56 -28.37 -3.15
N LYS A 151 46.02 -28.84 -4.29
CA LYS A 151 45.76 -30.23 -4.78
C LYS A 151 44.77 -31.09 -3.96
N GLU A 152 43.82 -31.81 -4.56
CA GLU A 152 44.06 -32.87 -5.53
C GLU A 152 42.81 -33.23 -6.36
N LYS A 153 43.10 -33.82 -7.50
CA LYS A 153 42.34 -34.15 -8.69
C LYS A 153 41.56 -35.46 -8.54
N LYS A 154 40.30 -35.53 -8.97
CA LYS A 154 39.75 -36.78 -9.53
C LYS A 154 38.74 -36.54 -10.66
N THR A 155 39.28 -36.70 -11.87
CA THR A 155 38.60 -36.99 -13.13
C THR A 155 37.78 -38.28 -13.03
N THR A 156 36.58 -38.30 -13.64
CA THR A 156 36.15 -39.23 -14.70
C THR A 156 34.62 -39.24 -14.80
N GLN A 157 34.10 -38.77 -15.94
CA GLN A 157 32.73 -38.97 -16.44
C GLN A 157 32.60 -40.36 -17.11
N PRO A 158 31.54 -40.61 -17.89
CA PRO A 158 30.31 -41.32 -17.59
C PRO A 158 30.38 -42.80 -18.05
N ALA A 159 29.37 -43.61 -17.71
CA ALA A 159 29.19 -44.90 -18.37
C ALA A 159 27.70 -45.20 -18.57
N THR A 160 27.29 -45.21 -19.84
CA THR A 160 26.86 -46.47 -20.45
C THR A 160 27.94 -46.85 -21.45
#